data_AF-G7HYN2-F1
#
_entry.id   AF-G7HYN2-F1
#
_cell.length_a   1.000
_cell.length_b   1.000
_cell.length_c   1.000
_cell.angle_alpha   90.00
_cell.angle_beta   90.00
_cell.angle_gamma   90.00
#
_symmetry.space_group_name_H-M   'P 1'
#
loop_
_entity.id
_entity.type
_entity.pdbx_description
1 polymer ?
#
loop_
_entity_poly.entity_id
_entity_poly.type
_entity_poly.pdbx_seq_one_letter_code
_entity_poly.pdbx_strand_id
1 'polypeptide(L)'
;MPNWVCADGKRPIQVDGSPASSTMPSTWSSFAEVLASNAGDGYGFMLGHGSGIGCHDLDNAFNDAGRLEPWAVDVLAAIESPIFAEVSQSGRGLHVFVHAVEVRGFRRSMPNGGGHEFYSRGRFIRTTGNVWSWF
;
A
#
# COMPACT_ATOMS: atom_id res chain seq x y z
N MET A 1 8.50 1.20 15.38
CA MET A 1 7.50 2.30 15.46
C MET A 1 6.16 1.74 15.02
N PRO A 2 5.05 2.09 15.67
CA PRO A 2 3.71 1.68 15.25
C PRO A 2 3.38 2.36 13.91
N ASN A 3 3.17 1.59 12.85
CA ASN A 3 2.80 2.05 11.51
C ASN A 3 1.68 1.20 10.91
N TRP A 4 0.98 0.43 11.74
CA TRP A 4 -0.10 -0.45 11.32
C TRP A 4 -1.42 0.06 11.86
N VAL A 5 -2.49 -0.17 11.10
CA VAL A 5 -3.86 0.14 11.50
C VAL A 5 -4.79 -0.97 11.04
N CYS A 6 -5.92 -1.14 11.73
CA CYS A 6 -7.05 -1.90 11.23
C CYS A 6 -7.67 -1.15 10.04
N ALA A 7 -8.55 -1.81 9.30
CA ALA A 7 -9.22 -1.23 8.16
C ALA A 7 -10.65 -1.74 8.03
N ASP A 8 -11.54 -0.84 7.62
CA ASP A 8 -12.94 -1.12 7.25
C ASP A 8 -13.10 -0.74 5.78
N GLY A 9 -13.06 -1.75 4.91
CA GLY A 9 -12.83 -1.60 3.49
C GLY A 9 -11.53 -0.84 3.22
N LYS A 10 -11.63 0.33 2.57
CA LYS A 10 -10.47 1.20 2.26
C LYS A 10 -10.19 2.27 3.32
N ARG A 11 -10.97 2.32 4.41
CA ARG A 11 -10.80 3.32 5.48
C ARG A 11 -9.90 2.78 6.58
N PRO A 12 -8.86 3.52 7.01
CA PRO A 12 -8.07 3.14 8.18
C PRO A 12 -8.84 3.43 9.48
N ILE A 13 -8.82 2.47 10.39
CA ILE A 13 -9.44 2.56 11.72
C ILE A 13 -8.45 2.08 12.80
N GLN A 14 -8.62 2.58 14.02
CA GLN A 14 -7.87 2.13 15.19
C GLN A 14 -8.37 0.75 15.64
N VAL A 15 -7.65 0.12 16.56
CA VAL A 15 -7.98 -1.22 17.08
C VAL A 15 -9.31 -1.27 17.86
N ASP A 16 -9.86 -0.12 18.25
CA ASP A 16 -11.18 0.04 18.87
C ASP A 16 -12.30 0.34 17.86
N GLY A 17 -11.98 0.44 16.57
CA GLY A 17 -12.91 0.75 15.48
C GLY A 17 -13.13 2.24 15.19
N SER A 18 -12.55 3.14 15.98
CA SER A 18 -12.61 4.58 15.69
C SER A 18 -11.74 4.97 14.48
N PRO A 19 -11.98 6.09 13.79
CA PRO A 19 -11.17 6.50 12.64
C PRO A 19 -9.70 6.72 13.00
N ALA A 20 -8.79 6.22 12.16
CA ALA A 20 -7.36 6.52 12.26
C ALA A 20 -6.94 7.60 11.26
N SER A 21 -6.07 8.51 11.68
CA SER A 21 -5.58 9.62 10.84
C SER A 21 -4.33 9.20 10.09
N SER A 22 -4.19 9.53 8.81
CA SER A 22 -2.98 9.20 8.05
C SER A 22 -1.76 10.06 8.38
N THR A 23 -1.91 11.03 9.28
CA THR A 23 -0.83 11.95 9.66
C THR A 23 -0.61 12.07 11.17
N MET A 24 -1.40 11.38 12.00
CA MET A 24 -1.23 11.38 13.48
C MET A 24 -0.83 9.99 13.99
N PRO A 25 0.45 9.74 14.31
CA PRO A 25 0.95 8.43 14.74
C PRO A 25 0.34 7.89 16.02
N SER A 26 -0.19 8.79 16.87
CA SER A 26 -0.91 8.39 18.08
C SER A 26 -2.20 7.61 17.79
N THR A 27 -2.67 7.62 16.54
CA THR A 27 -3.82 6.82 16.07
C THR A 27 -3.41 5.51 15.40
N TRP A 28 -2.11 5.16 15.44
CA TRP A 28 -1.56 3.95 14.82
C TRP A 28 -1.15 2.96 15.90
N SER A 29 -1.02 1.70 15.51
CA SER A 29 -0.71 0.59 16.40
C SER A 29 0.44 -0.25 15.86
N SER A 30 0.94 -1.15 16.71
CA SER A 30 1.82 -2.22 16.27
C SER A 30 1.04 -3.24 15.43
N PHE A 31 1.76 -4.03 14.62
CA PHE A 31 1.12 -5.08 13.85
C PHE A 31 0.47 -6.14 14.76
N ALA A 32 1.09 -6.45 15.90
CA ALA A 32 0.57 -7.42 16.86
C ALA A 32 -0.78 -6.98 17.46
N GLU A 33 -0.94 -5.70 17.80
CA GLU A 33 -2.20 -5.14 18.29
C GLU A 33 -3.29 -5.18 17.22
N VAL A 34 -2.95 -4.85 15.97
CA VAL A 34 -3.87 -4.92 14.83
C VAL A 34 -4.34 -6.36 14.59
N LEU A 35 -3.44 -7.35 14.65
CA LEU A 35 -3.78 -8.77 14.49
C LEU A 35 -4.63 -9.32 15.65
N ALA A 36 -4.50 -8.77 16.85
CA ALA A 36 -5.31 -9.15 18.01
C ALA A 36 -6.71 -8.49 18.02
N SER A 37 -6.92 -7.47 17.19
CA SER A 37 -8.19 -6.75 17.11
C SER A 37 -9.22 -7.47 16.23
N ASN A 38 -10.49 -7.29 16.58
CA ASN A 38 -11.63 -7.69 15.75
C ASN A 38 -12.26 -6.50 14.99
N ALA A 39 -11.60 -5.34 14.98
CA ALA A 39 -12.12 -4.15 14.33
C ALA A 39 -11.92 -4.21 12.81
N GLY A 40 -13.01 -3.98 12.06
CA GLY A 40 -13.00 -3.90 10.61
C GLY A 40 -12.86 -5.26 9.91
N ASP A 41 -12.41 -5.21 8.66
CA ASP A 41 -12.29 -6.36 7.74
C ASP A 41 -10.85 -6.57 7.24
N GLY A 42 -9.86 -5.95 7.90
CA GLY A 42 -8.44 -6.26 7.74
C GLY A 42 -7.55 -5.12 8.20
N TYR A 43 -6.44 -4.87 7.50
CA TYR A 43 -5.36 -4.03 8.00
C TYR A 43 -4.55 -3.38 6.88
N GLY A 44 -3.69 -2.44 7.26
CA GLY A 44 -2.69 -1.90 6.34
C GLY A 44 -1.63 -1.07 7.03
N PHE A 45 -0.74 -0.55 6.20
CA PHE A 45 0.45 0.18 6.63
C PHE A 45 0.25 1.68 6.41
N MET A 46 0.65 2.48 7.39
CA MET A 46 0.65 3.93 7.31
C MET A 46 2.04 4.43 6.95
N LEU A 47 2.14 5.15 5.84
CA LEU A 47 3.41 5.70 5.36
C LEU A 47 3.73 7.03 6.06
N GLY A 48 5.01 7.23 6.36
CA GLY A 48 5.57 8.43 6.97
C GLY A 48 6.07 8.23 8.39
N HIS A 49 6.26 9.33 9.11
CA HIS A 49 6.78 9.41 10.48
C HIS A 49 8.05 8.60 10.70
N GLY A 50 8.99 8.71 9.78
CA GLY A 50 10.31 8.08 9.89
C GLY A 50 10.32 6.58 9.65
N SER A 51 9.25 6.00 9.09
CA SER A 51 9.22 4.59 8.68
C SER A 51 10.32 4.22 7.68
N GLY A 52 10.76 5.17 6.84
CA GLY A 52 11.76 4.92 5.79
C GLY A 52 11.23 4.04 4.64
N ILE A 53 9.91 3.93 4.53
CA ILE A 53 9.21 3.10 3.55
C ILE A 53 8.37 3.98 2.63
N GLY A 54 8.41 3.66 1.33
CA GLY A 54 7.49 4.16 0.32
C GLY A 54 6.74 3.03 -0.35
N CYS A 55 5.69 3.37 -1.09
CA CYS A 55 4.90 2.43 -1.87
C CYS A 55 4.63 3.02 -3.26
N HIS A 56 4.95 2.25 -4.29
CA HIS A 56 4.38 2.43 -5.61
C HIS A 56 3.05 1.68 -5.66
N ASP A 57 1.97 2.41 -5.89
CA ASP A 57 0.62 1.85 -6.05
C ASP A 57 0.29 1.85 -7.55
N LEU A 58 0.11 0.65 -8.10
CA LEU A 58 -0.12 0.40 -9.52
C LEU A 58 -1.57 -0.06 -9.69
N ASP A 59 -2.46 0.88 -9.97
CA ASP A 59 -3.87 0.61 -10.23
C ASP A 59 -4.09 -0.02 -11.61
N ASN A 60 -4.93 -1.05 -11.69
CA ASN A 60 -5.23 -1.80 -12.93
C ASN A 60 -3.97 -2.27 -13.67
N ALA A 61 -2.96 -2.71 -12.92
CA ALA A 61 -1.72 -3.27 -13.44
C ALA A 61 -1.93 -4.58 -14.21
N PHE A 62 -3.03 -5.31 -13.97
CA PHE A 62 -3.38 -6.53 -14.70
C PHE A 62 -4.53 -6.32 -15.69
N ASN A 63 -4.36 -6.89 -16.88
CA ASN A 63 -5.41 -7.01 -17.89
C ASN A 63 -6.38 -8.15 -17.57
N ASP A 64 -7.43 -8.29 -18.37
CA ASP A 64 -8.50 -9.27 -18.13
C ASP A 64 -8.03 -10.74 -18.29
N ALA A 65 -6.87 -10.96 -18.92
CA ALA A 65 -6.22 -12.28 -18.99
C ALA A 65 -5.31 -12.58 -17.78
N GLY A 66 -5.28 -11.70 -16.77
CA GLY A 66 -4.45 -11.83 -15.57
C GLY A 66 -2.96 -11.58 -15.83
N ARG A 67 -2.60 -10.99 -16.97
CA ARG A 67 -1.22 -10.62 -17.30
C ARG A 67 -1.00 -9.15 -16.96
N LEU A 68 0.23 -8.78 -16.63
CA LEU A 68 0.56 -7.38 -16.47
C LEU A 68 0.34 -6.61 -17.77
N GLU A 69 -0.16 -5.40 -17.63
CA GLU A 69 -0.15 -4.40 -18.69
C GLU A 69 1.30 -4.01 -19.02
N PRO A 70 1.63 -3.72 -20.30
CA PRO A 70 3.00 -3.36 -20.69
C PRO A 70 3.59 -2.22 -19.87
N TRP A 71 2.79 -1.19 -19.58
CA TRP A 71 3.24 -0.06 -18.78
C TRP A 71 3.60 -0.46 -17.33
N ALA A 72 2.91 -1.45 -16.77
CA ALA A 72 3.19 -1.91 -15.42
C ALA A 72 4.51 -2.69 -15.39
N VAL A 73 4.79 -3.49 -16.44
CA VAL A 73 6.09 -4.15 -16.64
C VAL A 73 7.22 -3.13 -16.68
N ASP A 74 7.07 -2.06 -17.47
CA ASP A 74 8.08 -1.00 -17.60
C ASP A 74 8.32 -0.28 -16.26
N VAL A 75 7.25 0.02 -15.51
CA VAL A 75 7.38 0.65 -14.19
C VAL A 75 8.09 -0.26 -13.20
N LEU A 76 7.72 -1.55 -13.15
CA LEU A 76 8.35 -2.51 -12.26
C LEU A 76 9.83 -2.71 -12.57
N ALA A 77 10.19 -2.75 -13.86
CA ALA A 77 11.58 -2.84 -14.30
C ALA A 77 12.42 -1.60 -13.90
N ALA A 78 11.77 -0.44 -13.71
CA ALA A 78 12.42 0.79 -13.28
C ALA A 78 12.48 0.97 -11.75
N ILE A 79 11.78 0.14 -10.97
CA ILE A 79 11.83 0.20 -9.51
C ILE A 79 13.09 -0.51 -9.03
N GLU A 80 14.01 0.25 -8.45
CA GLU A 80 15.23 -0.30 -7.84
C GLU A 80 14.95 -0.84 -6.44
N SER A 81 15.48 -2.04 -6.15
CA SER A 81 15.47 -2.65 -4.81
C SER A 81 14.09 -2.72 -4.13
N PRO A 82 13.08 -3.37 -4.75
CA PRO A 82 11.80 -3.62 -4.08
C PRO A 82 12.01 -4.49 -2.84
N ILE A 83 11.39 -4.10 -1.73
CA ILE A 83 11.42 -4.87 -0.47
C ILE A 83 10.34 -5.94 -0.51
N PHE A 84 9.16 -5.58 -1.00
CA PHE A 84 7.97 -6.41 -0.97
C PHE A 84 6.99 -5.96 -2.04
N ALA A 85 6.32 -6.92 -2.68
CA ALA A 85 5.23 -6.65 -3.59
C ALA A 85 4.04 -7.56 -3.27
N GLU A 86 2.84 -7.01 -3.40
CA GLU A 86 1.59 -7.75 -3.21
C GLU A 86 0.54 -7.34 -4.24
N VAL A 87 -0.37 -8.27 -4.53
CA VAL A 87 -1.59 -7.96 -5.27
C VAL A 87 -2.52 -7.16 -4.38
N SER A 88 -3.00 -6.01 -4.86
CA SER A 88 -3.88 -5.12 -4.12
C SER A 88 -5.25 -5.76 -3.87
N GLN A 89 -6.06 -5.15 -2.98
CA GLN A 89 -7.37 -5.69 -2.59
C GLN A 89 -8.31 -5.95 -3.77
N SER A 90 -8.19 -5.20 -4.87
CA SER A 90 -9.02 -5.37 -6.06
C SER A 90 -8.69 -6.63 -6.88
N GLY A 91 -7.53 -7.24 -6.66
CA GLY A 91 -7.01 -8.32 -7.50
C GLY A 91 -6.45 -7.84 -8.86
N ARG A 92 -6.56 -6.55 -9.18
CA ARG A 92 -6.14 -5.97 -10.47
C ARG A 92 -4.96 -5.02 -10.37
N GLY A 93 -4.52 -4.65 -9.17
CA GLY A 93 -3.37 -3.77 -8.95
C GLY A 93 -2.25 -4.40 -8.16
N LEU A 94 -1.14 -3.67 -8.02
CA LEU A 94 0.01 -4.04 -7.22
C LEU A 94 0.39 -2.93 -6.26
N HIS A 95 0.74 -3.30 -5.03
CA HIS A 95 1.53 -2.45 -4.14
C HIS A 95 2.97 -2.94 -4.17
N VAL A 96 3.92 -2.04 -4.43
CA VAL A 96 5.36 -2.34 -4.39
C VAL A 96 6.02 -1.44 -3.38
N PHE A 97 6.42 -2.02 -2.26
CA PHE A 97 7.08 -1.33 -1.16
C PHE A 97 8.58 -1.26 -1.37
N VAL A 98 9.13 -0.08 -1.11
CA VAL A 98 10.55 0.26 -1.32
C VAL A 98 11.10 1.01 -0.11
N HIS A 99 12.41 1.04 0.03
CA HIS A 99 13.05 1.99 0.95
C HIS A 99 12.94 3.39 0.35
N ALA A 100 12.42 4.34 1.11
CA ALA A 100 12.29 5.71 0.65
C ALA A 100 12.35 6.70 1.81
N VAL A 101 13.05 7.81 1.58
CA VAL A 101 12.89 9.00 2.42
C VAL A 101 11.54 9.66 2.14
N GLU A 102 11.03 10.40 3.13
CA GLU A 102 9.78 11.13 3.00
C GLU A 102 9.89 12.26 1.97
N VAL A 103 9.14 12.16 0.88
CA VAL A 103 9.13 13.14 -0.21
C VAL A 103 7.71 13.40 -0.67
N ARG A 104 7.54 14.43 -1.50
CA ARG A 104 6.27 14.63 -2.20
C ARG A 104 6.07 13.47 -3.17
N GLY A 105 4.96 12.77 -3.00
CA GLY A 105 4.52 11.72 -3.91
C GLY A 105 4.08 12.25 -5.28
N PHE A 106 3.74 11.32 -6.17
CA PHE A 106 3.15 11.64 -7.47
C PHE A 106 2.00 10.70 -7.79
N ARG A 107 1.24 11.05 -8.81
CA ARG A 107 0.15 10.26 -9.38
C ARG A 107 0.10 10.52 -10.87
N ARG A 108 0.13 9.46 -11.66
CA ARG A 108 0.13 9.49 -13.12
C ARG A 108 -0.94 8.56 -13.65
N SER A 109 -1.72 9.02 -14.61
CA SER A 109 -2.62 8.15 -15.35
C SER A 109 -1.82 7.33 -16.37
N MET A 110 -2.15 6.05 -16.47
CA MET A 110 -1.55 5.11 -17.39
C MET A 110 -2.61 4.62 -18.40
N PRO A 111 -2.22 3.96 -19.51
CA PRO A 111 -3.16 3.38 -20.46
C PRO A 111 -4.18 2.43 -19.81
N ASN A 112 -5.30 2.19 -20.48
CA ASN A 112 -6.37 1.27 -20.06
C ASN A 112 -6.98 1.58 -18.67
N GLY A 113 -6.98 2.86 -18.28
CA GLY A 113 -7.47 3.26 -16.95
C GLY A 113 -6.55 2.86 -15.81
N GLY A 114 -5.27 2.59 -16.11
CA GLY A 114 -4.24 2.33 -15.11
C GLY A 114 -3.80 3.60 -14.37
N GLY A 115 -3.15 3.41 -13.24
CA GLY A 115 -2.58 4.48 -12.44
C GLY A 115 -1.23 4.07 -11.87
N HIS A 116 -0.27 5.00 -11.86
CA HIS A 116 0.99 4.86 -11.14
C HIS A 116 1.11 5.99 -10.13
N GLU A 117 0.95 5.64 -8.86
CA GLU A 117 1.07 6.55 -7.74
C GLU A 117 2.29 6.16 -6.91
N PHE A 118 2.93 7.16 -6.29
CA PHE A 118 3.99 6.93 -5.33
C PHE A 118 3.72 7.75 -4.08
N TYR A 119 3.85 7.11 -2.93
CA TYR A 119 3.71 7.73 -1.62
C TYR A 119 4.84 7.28 -0.71
N SER A 120 5.38 8.18 0.11
CA SER A 120 6.24 7.82 1.24
C SER A 120 5.81 8.45 2.56
N ARG A 121 4.68 9.20 2.57
CA ARG A 121 4.08 9.78 3.78
C ARG A 121 2.61 10.10 3.61
N GLY A 122 1.88 10.17 4.73
CA GLY A 122 0.53 10.73 4.79
C GLY A 122 -0.55 9.88 4.12
N ARG A 123 -0.23 8.61 3.83
CA ARG A 123 -1.08 7.70 3.07
C ARG A 123 -1.17 6.35 3.77
N PHE A 124 -2.40 5.87 3.90
CA PHE A 124 -2.71 4.49 4.26
C PHE A 124 -2.63 3.61 3.02
N ILE A 125 -1.88 2.51 3.09
CA ILE A 125 -1.87 1.46 2.08
C ILE A 125 -2.60 0.26 2.67
N ARG A 126 -3.76 -0.09 2.10
CA ARG A 126 -4.51 -1.28 2.49
C ARG A 126 -3.74 -2.51 2.05
N THR A 127 -3.19 -3.27 2.99
CA THR A 127 -2.37 -4.43 2.64
C THR A 127 -3.19 -5.71 2.54
N THR A 128 -2.73 -6.67 1.73
CA THR A 128 -3.38 -7.98 1.56
C THR A 128 -2.52 -9.13 2.05
N GLY A 129 -1.19 -8.97 2.05
CA GLY A 129 -0.25 -10.07 2.25
C GLY A 129 -0.25 -11.11 1.12
N ASN A 130 -1.02 -10.89 0.05
CA ASN A 130 -1.03 -11.75 -1.13
C ASN A 130 0.22 -11.47 -1.96
N VAL A 131 1.31 -12.12 -1.55
CA VAL A 131 2.65 -11.88 -2.09
C VAL A 131 2.63 -12.07 -3.60
N TRP A 132 3.09 -11.04 -4.28
CA TRP A 132 3.33 -11.11 -5.70
C TRP A 132 4.83 -11.33 -5.92
N SER A 133 5.18 -12.55 -6.28
CA SER A 133 6.55 -12.95 -6.57
C SER A 133 6.77 -12.95 -8.08
N TRP A 134 7.79 -12.20 -8.51
CA TRP A 134 8.29 -12.12 -9.89
C TRP A 134 9.67 -12.77 -10.05
N PHE A 135 9.97 -13.69 -9.15
CA PHE A 135 11.21 -14.46 -9.06
C PHE A 135 10.91 -15.94 -9.27
#